data_AF-A0AAN1XCH6-F1
#
_entry.id   AF-A0AAN1XCH6-F1
#
_cell.length_a   1.000
_cell.length_b   1.000
_cell.length_c   1.000
_cell.angle_alpha   90.00
_cell.angle_beta   90.00
_cell.angle_gamma   90.00
#
_symmetry.space_group_name_H-M   'P 1'
#
loop_
_entity.id
_entity.type
_entity.pdbx_description
1 polymer ?
#
loop_
_entity_poly.entity_id
_entity_poly.type
_entity_poly.pdbx_seq_one_letter_code
_entity_poly.pdbx_strand_id
1 'polypeptide(L)'
;MSTKKETKSLSMWLIVVSGMLTGMGNGSVFGAALMCLMGRGGFANWGGGGSTAYDPSTFTGFIDWAMIVFGLVFCVILYVGLSRHYKLEHRAA
;
A
#
# COMPACT_ATOMS: atom_id res chain seq x y z
N MET A 1 5.63 31.00 -16.15
CA MET A 1 5.47 30.47 -14.78
C MET A 1 5.62 28.94 -14.84
N SER A 2 6.38 28.35 -13.93
CA SER A 2 7.01 27.01 -14.06
C SER A 2 6.04 25.82 -13.89
N THR A 3 5.23 25.54 -14.91
CA THR A 3 4.22 24.46 -14.88
C THR A 3 4.81 23.04 -14.81
N LYS A 4 6.01 22.81 -15.34
CA LYS A 4 6.66 21.48 -15.36
C LYS A 4 7.09 20.97 -13.98
N LYS A 5 7.40 21.90 -13.06
CA LYS A 5 7.85 21.55 -11.70
C LYS A 5 6.67 21.14 -10.82
N GLU A 6 5.53 21.83 -10.96
CA GLU A 6 4.29 21.49 -10.28
C GLU A 6 3.73 20.14 -10.72
N THR A 7 3.76 19.82 -12.03
CA THR A 7 3.26 18.53 -12.52
C THR A 7 4.02 17.35 -11.91
N LYS A 8 5.35 17.44 -11.80
CA LYS A 8 6.15 16.38 -11.15
C LYS A 8 5.82 16.20 -9.66
N SER A 9 5.59 17.30 -8.95
CA SER A 9 5.21 17.27 -7.52
C SER A 9 3.83 16.62 -7.33
N LEU A 10 2.86 17.00 -8.17
CA LEU A 10 1.51 16.46 -8.13
C LEU A 10 1.47 14.97 -8.52
N SER A 11 2.27 14.55 -9.51
CA SER A 11 2.41 13.14 -9.88
C SER A 11 3.00 12.29 -8.74
N MET A 12 3.89 12.84 -7.92
CA MET A 12 4.50 12.12 -6.80
C MET A 12 3.47 11.86 -5.69
N TRP A 13 2.64 12.84 -5.35
CA TRP A 13 1.55 12.65 -4.39
C TRP A 13 0.49 11.68 -4.89
N LEU A 14 0.15 11.70 -6.18
CA LEU A 14 -0.77 10.74 -6.78
C LEU A 14 -0.23 9.31 -6.71
N ILE A 15 1.06 9.10 -6.97
CA ILE A 15 1.71 7.80 -6.78
C ILE A 15 1.54 7.29 -5.35
N VAL A 16 1.81 8.16 -4.36
CA VAL A 16 1.73 7.78 -2.95
C VAL A 16 0.29 7.49 -2.54
N VAL A 17 -0.66 8.39 -2.83
CA VAL A 17 -2.07 8.20 -2.43
C VAL A 17 -2.69 7.01 -3.14
N SER A 18 -2.54 6.90 -4.46
CA SER A 18 -3.10 5.77 -5.22
C SER A 18 -2.42 4.45 -4.87
N GLY A 19 -1.10 4.47 -4.65
CA GLY A 19 -0.33 3.28 -4.29
C GLY A 19 -0.69 2.77 -2.91
N MET A 20 -0.73 3.65 -1.91
CA MET A 20 -1.13 3.30 -0.55
C MET A 20 -2.59 2.85 -0.51
N LEU A 21 -3.53 3.59 -1.13
CA LEU A 21 -4.95 3.22 -1.13
C LEU A 21 -5.17 1.83 -1.75
N THR A 22 -4.59 1.59 -2.92
CA THR A 22 -4.75 0.31 -3.64
C THR A 22 -4.04 -0.82 -2.90
N GLY A 23 -2.79 -0.59 -2.47
CA GLY A 23 -1.99 -1.60 -1.80
C GLY A 23 -2.54 -1.96 -0.42
N MET A 24 -2.89 -0.97 0.42
CA MET A 24 -3.51 -1.23 1.72
C MET A 24 -4.87 -1.93 1.56
N GLY A 25 -5.69 -1.54 0.59
CA GLY A 25 -6.95 -2.22 0.30
C GLY A 25 -6.76 -3.70 -0.05
N ASN A 26 -5.80 -4.02 -0.93
CA ASN A 26 -5.50 -5.41 -1.26
C ASN A 26 -4.85 -6.17 -0.10
N GLY A 27 -3.99 -5.51 0.67
CA GLY A 27 -3.32 -6.08 1.83
C GLY A 27 -4.31 -6.47 2.94
N SER A 28 -5.39 -5.70 3.13
CA SER A 28 -6.41 -6.03 4.13
C SER A 28 -7.20 -7.28 3.74
N VAL A 29 -7.59 -7.39 2.46
CA VAL A 29 -8.28 -8.57 1.92
C VAL A 29 -7.38 -9.79 2.00
N PHE A 30 -6.12 -9.66 1.60
CA PHE A 30 -5.13 -10.74 1.72
C PHE A 30 -4.94 -11.19 3.17
N GLY A 31 -4.72 -10.25 4.08
CA GLY A 31 -4.52 -10.53 5.50
C GLY A 31 -5.72 -11.24 6.12
N ALA A 32 -6.93 -10.71 5.90
CA ALA A 32 -8.16 -11.30 6.40
C ALA A 32 -8.39 -12.71 5.83
N ALA A 33 -8.20 -12.90 4.52
CA ALA A 33 -8.36 -14.20 3.88
C ALA A 33 -7.39 -15.25 4.44
N LEU A 34 -6.11 -14.88 4.62
CA LEU A 34 -5.09 -15.78 5.15
C LEU A 34 -5.37 -16.15 6.61
N MET A 35 -5.78 -15.18 7.44
CA MET A 35 -6.12 -15.45 8.83
C MET A 35 -7.38 -16.31 8.98
N CYS A 36 -8.40 -16.08 8.14
CA CYS A 36 -9.59 -16.93 8.06
C CYS A 36 -9.24 -18.36 7.59
N LEU A 37 -8.33 -18.51 6.63
CA LEU A 37 -7.90 -19.81 6.10
C LEU A 37 -7.06 -20.60 7.12
N MET A 38 -6.15 -19.93 7.83
CA MET A 38 -5.26 -20.56 8.82
C MET A 38 -5.98 -20.90 10.13
N GLY A 39 -7.26 -20.55 10.28
CA GLY A 39 -8.06 -20.80 11.47
C GLY A 39 -7.51 -20.14 12.73
N ARG A 40 -6.65 -19.12 12.59
CA ARG A 40 -5.82 -18.62 13.67
C ARG A 40 -6.48 -17.44 14.38
N GLY A 41 -6.98 -17.70 15.59
CA GLY A 41 -7.02 -16.72 16.68
C GLY A 41 -8.42 -16.45 17.24
N GLY A 42 -8.71 -16.94 18.44
CA GLY A 42 -9.85 -16.46 19.22
C GLY A 42 -9.71 -14.97 19.57
N PHE A 43 -10.82 -14.33 19.91
CA PHE A 43 -10.92 -12.89 20.21
C PHE A 43 -9.82 -12.35 21.17
N ALA A 44 -9.27 -13.19 22.04
CA ALA A 44 -8.19 -12.83 22.96
C ALA A 44 -6.87 -12.43 22.27
N ASN A 45 -6.56 -12.96 21.08
CA ASN A 45 -5.36 -12.64 20.31
C ASN A 45 -5.65 -11.68 19.14
N TRP A 46 -6.81 -11.00 19.19
CA TRP A 46 -7.27 -10.14 18.11
C TRP A 46 -6.38 -8.90 17.93
N GLY A 47 -5.77 -8.38 19.00
CA GLY A 47 -4.92 -7.18 18.93
C GLY A 47 -5.72 -5.91 18.61
N GLY A 48 -7.00 -5.85 19.03
CA GLY A 48 -8.00 -4.89 18.57
C GLY A 48 -7.81 -3.40 18.95
N GLY A 49 -6.64 -2.98 19.42
CA GLY A 49 -6.40 -1.56 19.71
C GLY A 49 -5.00 -1.17 20.20
N GLY A 50 -4.64 0.09 19.99
CA GLY A 50 -3.36 0.64 20.40
C GLY A 50 -2.17 0.04 19.64
N SER A 51 -1.04 -0.16 20.31
CA SER A 51 0.16 -0.75 19.71
C SER A 51 -0.01 -2.21 19.31
N THR A 52 -0.95 -2.94 19.94
CA THR A 52 -1.22 -4.35 19.61
C THR A 52 -1.85 -4.52 18.22
N ALA A 53 -2.48 -3.48 17.69
CA ALA A 53 -3.01 -3.46 16.33
C ALA A 53 -1.91 -3.43 15.27
N TYR A 54 -0.65 -3.17 15.65
CA TYR A 54 0.50 -3.20 14.73
C TYR A 54 1.49 -4.33 15.05
N ASP A 55 1.15 -5.24 15.97
CA ASP A 55 1.94 -6.43 16.28
C ASP A 55 1.59 -7.57 15.31
N PRO A 56 2.50 -7.96 14.39
CA PRO A 56 2.24 -8.97 13.37
C PRO A 56 1.94 -10.37 13.93
N SER A 57 2.18 -10.60 15.22
CA SER A 57 1.83 -11.85 15.90
C SER A 57 0.34 -11.96 16.27
N THR A 58 -0.38 -10.83 16.25
CA THR A 58 -1.83 -10.73 16.49
C THR A 58 -2.62 -10.78 15.18
N PHE A 59 -3.93 -11.02 15.28
CA PHE A 59 -4.79 -11.06 14.09
C PHE A 59 -4.85 -9.71 13.36
N THR A 60 -5.17 -8.64 14.07
CA THR A 60 -5.27 -7.30 13.47
C THR A 60 -3.90 -6.80 13.04
N GLY A 61 -2.86 -7.03 13.85
CA GLY A 61 -1.52 -6.58 13.49
C GLY A 61 -0.90 -7.32 12.31
N PHE A 62 -1.26 -8.58 12.06
CA PHE A 62 -0.89 -9.21 10.79
C PHE A 62 -1.56 -8.53 9.59
N ILE A 63 -2.85 -8.19 9.72
CA ILE A 63 -3.61 -7.50 8.67
C ILE A 63 -3.01 -6.11 8.42
N ASP A 64 -2.82 -5.30 9.46
CA ASP A 64 -2.25 -3.95 9.34
C ASP A 64 -0.82 -3.98 8.79
N TRP A 65 -0.03 -4.98 9.19
CA TRP A 65 1.29 -5.22 8.61
C TRP A 65 1.20 -5.52 7.10
N ALA A 66 0.30 -6.42 6.70
CA ALA A 66 0.08 -6.75 5.29
C ALA A 66 -0.38 -5.53 4.49
N MET A 67 -1.26 -4.70 5.06
CA MET A 67 -1.71 -3.44 4.46
C MET A 67 -0.55 -2.49 4.20
N ILE A 68 0.34 -2.27 5.18
CA ILE A 68 1.50 -1.39 5.04
C ILE A 68 2.45 -1.92 3.96
N VAL A 69 2.78 -3.22 3.99
CA VAL A 69 3.69 -3.84 3.04
C VAL A 69 3.14 -3.73 1.62
N PHE A 70 1.88 -4.08 1.40
CA PHE A 70 1.26 -4.01 0.08
C PHE A 70 1.15 -2.55 -0.39
N GLY A 71 0.80 -1.61 0.50
CA GLY A 71 0.80 -0.17 0.22
C GLY A 71 2.14 0.33 -0.34
N LEU A 72 3.23 0.00 0.35
CA LEU A 72 4.57 0.39 -0.09
C LEU A 72 4.97 -0.24 -1.42
N VAL A 73 4.66 -1.53 -1.62
CA VAL A 73 4.94 -2.24 -2.88
C VAL A 73 4.19 -1.60 -4.05
N PHE A 74 2.91 -1.24 -3.87
CA PHE A 74 2.12 -0.60 -4.92
C PHE A 74 2.62 0.81 -5.26
N CYS A 75 3.09 1.58 -4.27
CA CYS A 75 3.78 2.86 -4.53
C CYS A 75 5.00 2.67 -5.42
N VAL A 76 5.82 1.64 -5.18
CA VAL A 76 7.01 1.34 -6.00
C VAL A 76 6.59 0.92 -7.42
N ILE A 77 5.57 0.08 -7.55
CA ILE A 77 5.05 -0.35 -8.87
C ILE A 77 4.58 0.86 -9.68
N LEU A 78 3.79 1.75 -9.08
CA LEU A 78 3.30 2.97 -9.73
C LEU A 78 4.45 3.90 -10.11
N TYR A 79 5.43 4.09 -9.22
CA TYR A 79 6.61 4.88 -9.51
C TYR A 79 7.37 4.35 -10.73
N VAL A 80 7.61 3.03 -10.79
CA VAL A 80 8.30 2.39 -11.91
C VAL A 80 7.47 2.50 -13.19
N GLY A 81 6.17 2.19 -13.13
CA GLY A 81 5.26 2.23 -14.28
C GLY A 81 5.18 3.63 -14.90
N LEU A 82 4.85 4.63 -14.09
CA LEU A 82 4.73 6.01 -14.55
C LEU A 82 6.07 6.59 -15.04
N SER A 83 7.18 6.26 -14.37
CA SER A 83 8.51 6.69 -14.81
C SER A 83 8.89 6.12 -16.18
N ARG A 84 8.45 4.89 -16.49
CA ARG A 84 8.65 4.27 -17.81
C ARG A 84 7.76 4.91 -18.87
N HIS A 85 6.47 5.12 -18.58
CA HIS A 85 5.54 5.80 -19.49
C HIS A 85 6.01 7.21 -19.84
N TYR A 86 6.42 7.99 -18.84
CA TYR A 86 6.92 9.35 -19.06
C TYR A 86 8.15 9.39 -19.98
N LYS A 87 9.06 8.43 -19.85
CA LYS A 87 10.23 8.30 -20.74
C LYS A 87 9.83 7.94 -22.17
N LEU A 88 8.79 7.14 -22.36
CA LEU A 88 8.28 6.79 -23.68
C LEU A 88 7.60 8.00 -24.34
N GLU A 89 6.75 8.71 -23.61
CA GLU A 89 6.10 9.94 -24.10
C GLU A 89 7.12 11.02 -24.47
N HIS A 90 8.18 11.20 -23.69
CA HIS A 90 9.25 12.17 -24.00
C HIS A 90 10.16 11.75 -25.16
N ARG A 91 10.20 10.47 -25.52
CA ARG A 91 10.94 10.00 -26.70
C ARG A 91 10.10 10.05 -27.97
N ALA A 92 8.78 10.06 -27.83
CA ALA A 92 7.83 10.12 -28.93
C ALA A 92 7.46 11.57 -29.32
N ALA A 93 7.81 12.56 -28.49
CA ALA A 93 7.66 13.99 -28.74
C ALA A 93 8.98 14.60 -29.25
#